data_AF-A0A240EB06-F1
#
_entry.id   AF-A0A240EB06-F1
#
_cell.length_a   1.000
_cell.length_b   1.000
_cell.length_c   1.000
_cell.angle_alpha   90.00
_cell.angle_beta   90.00
_cell.angle_gamma   90.00
#
_symmetry.space_group_name_H-M   'P 1'
#
loop_
_entity.id
_entity.type
_entity.pdbx_description
1 polymer ?
#
loop_
_entity_poly.entity_id
_entity_poly.type
_entity_poly.pdbx_seq_one_letter_code
_entity_poly.pdbx_strand_id
1 'polypeptide(L)'
;MVLTAMPMPITIPINMSIRMGIFLYCMYWVWFLTLDSVADGEPPQAKGAKVADVVAIGFKQTALSQGVKQGMEAEAKKLARKTDTLTHGRFADKSIPARGAQRNFTKEEREKINTIGRDKGCHTCGTKEPGTKSGNFIPDHQPANGLNLKGSSQNLYPHCKNCSGKQAGQVTQEQRRLLEFKK
;
A
#
# COMPACT_ATOMS: atom_id res chain seq x y z
N MET A 1 -17.95 -51.54 48.74
CA MET A 1 -17.28 -50.29 49.15
C MET A 1 -17.46 -49.29 48.02
N VAL A 2 -18.23 -48.24 48.29
CA VAL A 2 -18.66 -47.19 47.36
C VAL A 2 -17.85 -45.93 47.69
N LEU A 3 -17.24 -45.30 46.69
CA LEU A 3 -16.70 -43.93 46.65
C LEU A 3 -16.46 -43.59 45.16
N THR A 4 -17.44 -43.17 44.36
CA THR A 4 -17.89 -41.78 44.08
C THR A 4 -16.77 -40.75 43.89
N ALA A 5 -16.61 -40.24 42.65
CA ALA A 5 -16.83 -38.85 42.21
C ALA A 5 -15.61 -37.90 42.39
N MET A 6 -15.24 -36.93 41.54
CA MET A 6 -15.79 -36.33 40.31
C MET A 6 -14.72 -35.38 39.69
N PRO A 7 -14.87 -34.92 38.43
CA PRO A 7 -13.97 -33.96 37.77
C PRO A 7 -14.22 -32.50 38.21
N MET A 8 -13.14 -31.70 38.20
CA MET A 8 -13.11 -30.28 38.56
C MET A 8 -13.70 -29.40 37.42
N PRO A 9 -14.59 -28.43 37.71
CA PRO A 9 -15.01 -27.43 36.73
C PRO A 9 -14.04 -26.25 36.65
N ILE A 10 -13.72 -25.84 35.42
CA ILE A 10 -13.06 -24.59 35.08
C ILE A 10 -14.08 -23.45 35.22
N THR A 11 -13.80 -22.49 36.09
CA THR A 11 -14.60 -21.28 36.23
C THR A 11 -14.18 -20.23 35.21
N ILE A 12 -15.13 -19.78 34.39
CA ILE A 12 -15.03 -18.61 33.52
C ILE A 12 -15.84 -17.49 34.18
N PRO A 13 -15.29 -16.30 34.45
CA PRO A 13 -16.11 -15.17 34.85
C PRO A 13 -16.78 -14.53 33.62
N ILE A 14 -18.11 -14.52 33.66
CA ILE A 14 -19.01 -13.76 32.80
C ILE A 14 -19.53 -12.60 33.67
N ASN A 15 -19.42 -11.35 33.22
CA ASN A 15 -20.30 -10.25 33.65
C ASN A 15 -20.25 -9.15 32.56
N MET A 16 -21.21 -9.07 31.64
CA MET A 16 -22.57 -8.49 31.74
C MET A 16 -22.61 -6.99 31.39
N SER A 17 -22.95 -6.77 30.12
CA SER A 17 -23.82 -5.73 29.53
C SER A 17 -24.44 -4.68 30.47
N ILE A 18 -24.43 -3.39 30.07
CA ILE A 18 -25.49 -2.41 30.34
C ILE A 18 -25.37 -1.18 29.40
N ARG A 19 -26.48 -0.92 28.67
CA ARG A 19 -27.09 0.34 28.15
C ARG A 19 -26.30 1.21 27.16
N MET A 20 -26.70 1.37 25.89
CA MET A 20 -27.95 1.95 25.32
C MET A 20 -28.04 3.48 25.43
N GLY A 21 -27.96 4.17 24.29
CA GLY A 21 -28.88 5.28 23.99
C GLY A 21 -28.29 6.65 23.63
N ILE A 22 -28.54 7.06 22.38
CA ILE A 22 -29.13 8.36 21.97
C ILE A 22 -28.21 9.60 22.07
N PHE A 23 -27.93 10.23 20.93
CA PHE A 23 -28.35 11.61 20.62
C PHE A 23 -27.89 11.99 19.20
N LEU A 24 -28.78 11.73 18.23
CA LEU A 24 -28.78 12.38 16.92
C LEU A 24 -29.87 13.46 16.94
N TYR A 25 -29.58 14.61 16.33
CA TYR A 25 -30.53 15.60 15.79
C TYR A 25 -31.41 16.42 16.77
N CYS A 26 -31.15 17.73 16.85
CA CYS A 26 -32.21 18.76 16.84
C CYS A 26 -31.61 20.18 16.70
N MET A 27 -32.40 21.07 16.09
CA MET A 27 -32.32 22.55 16.10
C MET A 27 -31.70 23.23 14.88
N TYR A 28 -32.58 23.36 13.90
CA TYR A 28 -32.61 24.28 12.78
C TYR A 28 -33.74 25.29 13.12
N TRP A 29 -33.64 26.56 12.69
CA TRP A 29 -34.68 27.62 12.75
C TRP A 29 -34.91 28.22 14.16
N VAL A 30 -35.02 29.53 14.46
CA VAL A 30 -35.36 30.80 13.77
C VAL A 30 -34.75 31.90 14.67
N TRP A 31 -34.22 33.01 14.16
CA TRP A 31 -34.39 34.34 14.77
C TRP A 31 -33.96 35.41 13.77
N PHE A 32 -34.96 35.97 13.10
CA PHE A 32 -34.90 37.13 12.23
C PHE A 32 -35.85 38.18 12.85
N LEU A 33 -35.48 39.46 12.79
CA LEU A 33 -36.21 40.68 13.20
C LEU A 33 -36.06 41.10 14.69
N THR A 34 -35.86 42.35 15.13
CA THR A 34 -35.71 43.70 14.50
C THR A 34 -35.32 44.70 15.61
N LEU A 35 -34.34 45.58 15.33
CA LEU A 35 -34.27 47.04 15.56
C LEU A 35 -34.86 47.73 16.83
N ASP A 36 -33.99 48.45 17.56
CA ASP A 36 -34.21 49.79 18.20
C ASP A 36 -32.81 50.46 18.38
N SER A 37 -32.42 51.45 17.56
CA SER A 37 -32.42 52.92 17.77
C SER A 37 -31.41 53.46 18.81
N VAL A 38 -30.20 53.87 18.38
CA VAL A 38 -29.65 55.25 18.28
C VAL A 38 -29.36 55.97 19.61
N ALA A 39 -28.08 56.20 19.89
CA ALA A 39 -27.60 57.39 20.61
C ALA A 39 -26.17 57.72 20.16
N ASP A 40 -26.00 58.99 19.79
CA ASP A 40 -24.88 59.55 19.05
C ASP A 40 -23.62 59.75 19.90
N GLY A 41 -22.50 59.26 19.40
CA GLY A 41 -21.16 59.60 19.89
C GLY A 41 -20.18 59.52 18.73
N GLU A 42 -19.78 60.67 18.19
CA GLU A 42 -18.78 60.78 17.14
C GLU A 42 -17.48 60.08 17.56
N PRO A 43 -17.00 59.07 16.81
CA PRO A 43 -15.69 58.49 17.05
C PRO A 43 -14.59 59.47 16.57
N PRO A 44 -13.48 59.60 17.33
CA PRO A 44 -12.39 60.48 16.95
C PRO A 44 -11.79 60.07 15.60
N GLN A 45 -11.65 61.07 14.73
CA GLN A 45 -11.09 60.96 13.39
C GLN A 45 -9.62 60.48 13.43
N ALA A 46 -9.43 59.17 13.33
CA ALA A 46 -8.13 58.59 13.04
C ALA A 46 -7.81 58.80 11.56
N LYS A 47 -6.86 59.71 11.32
CA LYS A 47 -6.30 60.04 10.01
C LYS A 47 -5.78 58.77 9.33
N GLY A 48 -6.15 58.63 8.05
CA GLY A 48 -6.04 57.39 7.29
C GLY A 48 -4.64 56.80 7.18
N ALA A 49 -4.60 55.47 7.28
CA ALA A 49 -3.72 54.64 6.49
C ALA A 49 -4.61 53.62 5.77
N LYS A 50 -4.64 53.69 4.43
CA LYS A 50 -5.31 52.69 3.60
C LYS A 50 -4.55 51.37 3.73
N VAL A 51 -5.04 50.46 4.56
CA VAL A 51 -4.76 49.03 4.40
C VAL A 51 -5.87 48.43 3.55
N ALA A 52 -5.85 48.80 2.27
CA ALA A 52 -6.52 48.02 1.25
C ALA A 52 -5.81 46.67 1.19
N ASP A 53 -6.62 45.62 1.15
CA ASP A 53 -6.27 44.29 0.71
C ASP A 53 -5.13 43.62 1.48
N VAL A 54 -5.48 42.85 2.51
CA VAL A 54 -4.79 41.57 2.75
C VAL A 54 -5.12 40.69 1.56
N VAL A 55 -4.39 40.98 0.49
CA VAL A 55 -4.28 40.26 -0.76
C VAL A 55 -4.30 38.78 -0.46
N ALA A 56 -5.17 38.07 -1.18
CA ALA A 56 -5.06 36.65 -1.43
C ALA A 56 -3.58 36.24 -1.43
N ILE A 57 -3.11 35.64 -0.34
CA ILE A 57 -1.80 35.01 -0.29
C ILE A 57 -1.96 33.71 -1.08
N GLY A 58 -2.17 33.86 -2.39
CA GLY A 58 -1.89 32.83 -3.36
C GLY A 58 -0.41 32.53 -3.16
N PHE A 59 -0.15 31.39 -2.54
CA PHE A 59 1.18 30.82 -2.40
C PHE A 59 1.71 30.61 -3.82
N LYS A 60 2.33 31.64 -4.41
CA LYS A 60 2.92 31.54 -5.74
C LYS A 60 3.89 30.39 -5.65
N GLN A 61 3.64 29.35 -6.45
CA GLN A 61 4.45 28.15 -6.49
C GLN A 61 5.85 28.55 -6.96
N THR A 62 6.71 28.92 -6.02
CA THR A 62 8.07 29.38 -6.27
C THR A 62 8.87 28.22 -6.86
N ALA A 63 9.90 28.52 -7.66
CA ALA A 63 10.81 27.50 -8.21
C ALA A 63 11.37 26.57 -7.11
N LEU A 64 11.50 27.06 -5.87
CA LEU A 64 11.86 26.26 -4.70
C LEU A 64 10.81 25.18 -4.39
N SER A 65 9.51 25.54 -4.36
CA SER A 65 8.41 24.59 -4.16
C SER A 65 8.23 23.61 -5.32
N GLN A 66 8.56 24.02 -6.54
CA GLN A 66 8.59 23.12 -7.71
C GLN A 66 9.76 22.13 -7.63
N GLY A 67 10.95 22.59 -7.24
CA GLY A 67 12.13 21.73 -7.06
C GLY A 67 11.94 20.68 -5.96
N VAL A 68 11.28 21.05 -4.84
CA VAL A 68 10.92 20.09 -3.79
C VAL A 68 9.92 19.04 -4.30
N LYS A 69 8.86 19.45 -5.02
CA LYS A 69 7.90 18.51 -5.62
C LYS A 69 8.58 17.54 -6.58
N GLN A 70 9.41 18.05 -7.50
CA GLN A 70 10.16 17.22 -8.45
C GLN A 70 11.12 16.25 -7.77
N GLY A 71 11.82 16.70 -6.70
CA GLY A 71 12.70 15.84 -5.92
C GLY A 71 11.95 14.71 -5.20
N MET A 72 10.79 15.02 -4.62
CA MET A 72 9.92 14.02 -3.98
C MET A 72 9.34 13.03 -5.00
N GLU A 73 8.89 13.50 -6.16
CA GLU A 73 8.39 12.63 -7.24
C GLU A 73 9.49 11.71 -7.79
N ALA A 74 10.70 12.23 -7.96
CA ALA A 74 11.84 11.44 -8.41
C ALA A 74 12.22 10.34 -7.40
N GLU A 75 12.25 10.66 -6.10
CA GLU A 75 12.53 9.66 -5.07
C GLU A 75 11.38 8.65 -4.92
N ALA A 76 10.12 9.11 -5.02
CA ALA A 76 8.95 8.23 -5.04
C ALA A 76 8.99 7.26 -6.23
N LYS A 77 9.35 7.74 -7.42
CA LYS A 77 9.52 6.91 -8.63
C LYS A 77 10.68 5.93 -8.48
N LYS A 78 11.79 6.36 -7.88
CA LYS A 78 12.95 5.50 -7.58
C LYS A 78 12.58 4.42 -6.57
N LEU A 79 11.82 4.75 -5.54
CA LEU A 79 11.32 3.79 -4.56
C LEU A 79 10.32 2.82 -5.19
N ALA A 80 9.36 3.32 -5.97
CA ALA A 80 8.39 2.51 -6.71
C ALA A 80 9.10 1.47 -7.58
N ARG A 81 10.11 1.88 -8.37
CA ARG A 81 10.94 0.96 -9.17
C ARG A 81 11.72 -0.05 -8.32
N LYS A 82 12.23 0.36 -7.16
CA LYS A 82 12.92 -0.54 -6.23
C LYS A 82 11.98 -1.59 -5.62
N THR A 83 10.69 -1.26 -5.50
CA THR A 83 9.65 -2.13 -4.95
C THR A 83 8.83 -2.87 -6.00
N ASP A 84 8.98 -2.53 -7.27
CA ASP A 84 8.29 -3.22 -8.36
C ASP A 84 8.88 -4.62 -8.56
N THR A 85 7.98 -5.60 -8.57
CA THR A 85 8.32 -7.02 -8.76
C THR A 85 7.62 -7.62 -9.97
N LEU A 86 6.77 -6.85 -10.65
CA LEU A 86 6.06 -7.27 -11.87
C LEU A 86 6.95 -7.26 -13.11
N THR A 87 8.09 -6.56 -13.00
CA THR A 87 9.12 -6.48 -14.02
C THR A 87 10.43 -7.07 -13.50
N HIS A 88 11.38 -7.27 -14.42
CA HIS A 88 12.74 -7.68 -14.07
C HIS A 88 13.38 -6.66 -13.13
N GLY A 89 13.63 -7.08 -11.88
CA GLY A 89 14.36 -6.28 -10.91
C GLY A 89 15.83 -6.04 -11.29
N ARG A 90 16.50 -5.15 -10.55
CA ARG A 90 17.88 -4.72 -10.81
C ARG A 90 18.91 -5.86 -10.82
N PHE A 91 18.62 -6.99 -10.18
CA PHE A 91 19.54 -8.12 -10.03
C PHE A 91 19.17 -9.30 -10.97
N ALA A 92 18.35 -9.05 -11.99
CA ALA A 92 17.90 -10.03 -12.96
C ALA A 92 18.97 -10.39 -14.01
N ASP A 93 20.18 -10.75 -13.56
CA ASP A 93 21.34 -10.98 -14.44
C ASP A 93 21.24 -12.25 -15.30
N LYS A 94 20.69 -13.33 -14.73
CA LYS A 94 20.63 -14.66 -15.35
C LYS A 94 19.25 -15.29 -15.12
N SER A 95 18.81 -16.09 -16.08
CA SER A 95 17.55 -16.82 -16.05
C SER A 95 17.62 -18.13 -16.83
N ILE A 96 16.55 -18.91 -16.77
CA ILE A 96 16.31 -20.04 -17.67
C ILE A 96 14.96 -19.84 -18.39
N PRO A 97 14.79 -20.32 -19.63
CA PRO A 97 13.49 -20.26 -20.29
C PRO A 97 12.46 -21.10 -19.53
N ALA A 98 11.25 -20.58 -19.37
CA ALA A 98 10.14 -21.35 -18.80
C ALA A 98 9.57 -22.30 -19.88
N ARG A 99 9.23 -23.53 -19.48
CA ARG A 99 8.48 -24.46 -20.35
C ARG A 99 7.03 -24.04 -20.58
N GLY A 100 6.55 -23.04 -19.84
CA GLY A 100 5.19 -22.51 -19.90
C GLY A 100 4.78 -21.91 -18.55
N ALA A 101 3.51 -21.53 -18.43
CA ALA A 101 2.94 -20.91 -17.22
C ALA A 101 2.74 -21.88 -16.03
N GLN A 102 3.05 -23.17 -16.20
CA GLN A 102 2.84 -24.17 -15.16
C GLN A 102 3.83 -24.01 -14.00
N ARG A 103 3.39 -24.38 -12.79
CA ARG A 103 4.20 -24.27 -11.55
C ARG A 103 4.78 -25.61 -11.09
N ASN A 104 4.71 -26.65 -11.92
CA ASN A 104 5.30 -27.97 -11.71
C ASN A 104 6.74 -27.99 -12.27
N PHE A 105 7.64 -27.31 -11.57
CA PHE A 105 9.05 -27.25 -11.96
C PHE A 105 9.75 -28.60 -11.76
N THR A 106 10.53 -29.00 -12.76
CA THR A 106 11.43 -30.14 -12.71
C THR A 106 12.54 -29.93 -11.68
N LYS A 107 13.22 -31.00 -11.31
CA LYS A 107 14.36 -30.94 -10.39
C LYS A 107 15.48 -30.10 -11.00
N GLU A 108 15.74 -30.28 -12.29
CA GLU A 108 16.77 -29.59 -13.06
C GLU A 108 16.49 -28.08 -13.14
N GLU A 109 15.23 -27.68 -13.37
CA GLU A 109 14.84 -26.26 -13.34
C GLU A 109 15.09 -25.65 -11.96
N ARG A 110 14.73 -26.36 -10.88
CA ARG A 110 14.97 -25.89 -9.52
C ARG A 110 16.45 -25.78 -9.21
N GLU A 111 17.25 -26.76 -9.60
CA GLU A 111 18.71 -26.74 -9.41
C GLU A 111 19.34 -25.56 -10.14
N LYS A 112 18.98 -25.33 -11.41
CA LYS A 112 19.49 -24.17 -12.17
C LYS A 112 19.10 -22.85 -11.51
N ILE A 113 17.84 -22.69 -11.12
CA ILE A 113 17.37 -21.48 -10.42
C ILE A 113 18.08 -21.28 -9.08
N ASN A 114 18.30 -22.35 -8.32
CA ASN A 114 19.06 -22.27 -7.08
C ASN A 114 20.51 -21.88 -7.30
N THR A 115 21.17 -22.45 -8.32
CA THR A 115 22.54 -22.08 -8.70
C THR A 115 22.62 -20.61 -9.06
N ILE A 116 21.71 -20.12 -9.90
CA ILE A 116 21.64 -18.69 -10.26
C ILE A 116 21.36 -17.83 -9.01
N GLY A 117 20.42 -18.23 -8.17
CA GLY A 117 20.07 -17.48 -6.96
C GLY A 117 21.20 -17.43 -5.92
N ARG A 118 22.01 -18.48 -5.79
CA ARG A 118 23.20 -18.46 -4.91
C ARG A 118 24.32 -17.57 -5.47
N ASP A 119 24.47 -17.55 -6.79
CA ASP A 119 25.45 -16.70 -7.49
C ASP A 119 25.04 -15.21 -7.43
N LYS A 120 23.84 -14.90 -7.90
CA LYS A 120 23.35 -13.53 -8.18
C LYS A 120 22.36 -12.98 -7.17
N GLY A 121 21.76 -13.85 -6.36
CA GLY A 121 20.69 -13.49 -5.45
C GLY A 121 19.31 -13.45 -6.12
N CYS A 122 18.33 -13.06 -5.32
CA CYS A 122 16.97 -12.76 -5.74
C CYS A 122 16.97 -11.66 -6.80
N HIS A 123 16.33 -11.89 -7.94
CA HIS A 123 16.35 -10.93 -9.07
C HIS A 123 15.76 -9.55 -8.72
N THR A 124 14.90 -9.49 -7.70
CA THR A 124 14.27 -8.25 -7.22
C THR A 124 15.16 -7.50 -6.23
N CYS A 125 15.61 -8.15 -5.15
CA CYS A 125 16.28 -7.47 -4.03
C CYS A 125 17.75 -7.86 -3.81
N GLY A 126 18.28 -8.79 -4.59
CA GLY A 126 19.68 -9.22 -4.54
C GLY A 126 20.04 -10.17 -3.38
N THR A 127 19.10 -10.49 -2.48
CA THR A 127 19.40 -11.40 -1.36
C THR A 127 19.79 -12.80 -1.86
N LYS A 128 20.86 -13.37 -1.31
CA LYS A 128 21.27 -14.76 -1.56
C LYS A 128 20.53 -15.77 -0.69
N GLU A 129 19.73 -15.29 0.26
CA GLU A 129 18.90 -16.11 1.14
C GLU A 129 17.49 -16.28 0.58
N PRO A 130 17.05 -17.51 0.24
CA PRO A 130 15.74 -17.73 -0.35
C PRO A 130 14.57 -17.46 0.60
N GLY A 131 14.76 -17.69 1.91
CA GLY A 131 13.71 -17.52 2.92
C GLY A 131 12.55 -18.53 2.82
N THR A 132 12.71 -19.62 2.06
CA THR A 132 11.75 -20.74 2.05
C THR A 132 12.20 -21.82 3.03
N LYS A 133 11.25 -22.60 3.57
CA LYS A 133 11.57 -23.71 4.49
C LYS A 133 12.48 -24.77 3.87
N SER A 134 12.43 -24.95 2.55
CA SER A 134 13.25 -25.92 1.83
C SER A 134 14.63 -25.40 1.44
N GLY A 135 14.96 -24.13 1.75
CA GLY A 135 16.22 -23.52 1.35
C GLY A 135 16.37 -23.30 -0.16
N ASN A 136 15.26 -23.35 -0.91
CA ASN A 136 15.25 -23.16 -2.36
C ASN A 136 14.70 -21.80 -2.76
N PHE A 137 15.28 -21.20 -3.79
CA PHE A 137 14.68 -20.06 -4.48
C PHE A 137 13.37 -20.48 -5.15
N ILE A 138 12.45 -19.53 -5.26
CA ILE A 138 11.18 -19.70 -5.96
C ILE A 138 11.44 -19.35 -7.43
N PRO A 139 11.20 -20.27 -8.38
CA PRO A 139 11.25 -19.94 -9.80
C PRO A 139 10.11 -18.97 -10.12
N ASP A 140 10.47 -17.75 -10.52
CA ASP A 140 9.56 -16.65 -10.76
C ASP A 140 9.38 -16.42 -12.25
N HIS A 141 8.14 -16.51 -12.73
CA HIS A 141 7.79 -16.22 -14.11
C HIS A 141 7.81 -14.71 -14.36
N GLN A 142 8.62 -14.28 -15.32
CA GLN A 142 8.62 -12.91 -15.83
C GLN A 142 8.26 -12.90 -17.33
N PRO A 143 7.16 -12.23 -17.74
CA PRO A 143 6.14 -11.57 -16.89
C PRO A 143 5.36 -12.57 -16.02
N ALA A 144 4.69 -12.11 -14.95
CA ALA A 144 3.91 -12.98 -14.08
C ALA A 144 2.70 -13.63 -14.79
N ASN A 145 2.43 -14.91 -14.53
CA ASN A 145 1.36 -15.68 -15.21
C ASN A 145 0.00 -14.99 -15.20
N GLY A 146 -0.39 -14.42 -14.06
CA GLY A 146 -1.69 -13.74 -13.90
C GLY A 146 -1.86 -12.48 -14.77
N LEU A 147 -0.75 -11.94 -15.30
CA LEU A 147 -0.72 -10.77 -16.19
C LEU A 147 -0.30 -11.12 -17.62
N ASN A 148 0.13 -12.37 -17.88
CA ASN A 148 0.53 -12.83 -19.21
C ASN A 148 -0.67 -13.26 -20.07
N LEU A 149 -1.58 -12.33 -20.35
CA LEU A 149 -2.87 -12.62 -21.00
C LEU A 149 -2.75 -13.20 -22.42
N LYS A 150 -1.65 -12.90 -23.13
CA LYS A 150 -1.38 -13.37 -24.48
C LYS A 150 -0.64 -14.71 -24.52
N GLY A 151 -0.26 -15.25 -23.36
CA GLY A 151 0.52 -16.49 -23.28
C GLY A 151 1.92 -16.38 -23.89
N SER A 152 2.53 -15.19 -23.86
CA SER A 152 3.88 -14.96 -24.39
C SER A 152 4.91 -15.83 -23.66
N SER A 153 6.06 -16.06 -24.30
CA SER A 153 7.19 -16.76 -23.67
C SER A 153 7.63 -16.06 -22.38
N GLN A 154 8.00 -16.86 -21.38
CA GLN A 154 8.44 -16.37 -20.07
C GLN A 154 9.82 -16.93 -19.74
N ASN A 155 10.54 -16.19 -18.91
CA ASN A 155 11.78 -16.66 -18.29
C ASN A 155 11.55 -16.86 -16.78
N LEU A 156 12.31 -17.79 -16.21
CA LEU A 156 12.33 -18.05 -14.77
C LEU A 156 13.54 -17.38 -14.14
N TYR A 157 13.28 -16.58 -13.10
CA TYR A 157 14.30 -15.91 -12.30
C TYR A 157 14.29 -16.42 -10.85
N PRO A 158 15.42 -16.39 -10.14
CA PRO A 158 15.45 -16.73 -8.71
C PRO A 158 14.76 -15.66 -7.88
N HIS A 159 13.78 -16.05 -7.07
CA HIS A 159 13.03 -15.12 -6.24
C HIS A 159 12.98 -15.59 -4.79
N CYS A 160 13.20 -14.65 -3.85
CA CYS A 160 13.10 -14.96 -2.42
C CYS A 160 11.64 -14.92 -1.96
N LYS A 161 11.35 -15.56 -0.82
CA LYS A 161 9.99 -15.70 -0.29
C LYS A 161 9.30 -14.36 -0.06
N ASN A 162 10.03 -13.37 0.44
CA ASN A 162 9.48 -12.04 0.72
C ASN A 162 9.06 -11.33 -0.58
N CYS A 163 9.95 -11.26 -1.57
CA CYS A 163 9.65 -10.60 -2.84
C CYS A 163 8.58 -11.35 -3.64
N SER A 164 8.56 -12.69 -3.60
CA SER A 164 7.48 -13.49 -4.21
C SER A 164 6.11 -13.18 -3.60
N GLY A 165 6.03 -12.99 -2.28
CA GLY A 165 4.79 -12.56 -1.62
C GLY A 165 4.34 -11.16 -2.05
N LYS A 166 5.29 -10.21 -2.16
CA LYS A 166 5.02 -8.86 -2.68
C LYS A 166 4.48 -8.89 -4.11
N GLN A 167 5.08 -9.70 -4.97
CA GLN A 167 4.64 -9.87 -6.36
C GLN A 167 3.23 -10.41 -6.45
N ALA A 168 2.88 -11.43 -5.67
CA ALA A 168 1.51 -11.94 -5.63
C ALA A 168 0.49 -10.83 -5.31
N GLY A 169 0.82 -9.96 -4.35
CA GLY A 169 0.01 -8.80 -4.00
C GLY A 169 -0.09 -7.75 -5.12
N GLN A 170 1.01 -7.46 -5.82
CA GLN A 170 1.01 -6.55 -6.97
C GLN A 170 0.22 -7.12 -8.16
N VAL A 171 0.40 -8.41 -8.48
CA VAL A 171 -0.36 -9.11 -9.53
C VAL A 171 -1.87 -9.03 -9.24
N THR A 172 -2.27 -9.26 -8.00
CA THR A 172 -3.69 -9.17 -7.59
C THR A 172 -4.25 -7.77 -7.82
N GLN A 173 -3.48 -6.73 -7.50
CA GLN A 173 -3.88 -5.34 -7.73
C GLN A 173 -4.03 -5.04 -9.21
N GLU A 174 -3.06 -5.42 -10.05
CA GLU A 174 -3.16 -5.18 -11.50
C GLU A 174 -4.28 -5.97 -12.14
N GLN A 175 -4.52 -7.22 -11.71
CA GLN A 175 -5.67 -7.98 -12.19
C GLN A 175 -7.00 -7.27 -11.89
N ARG A 176 -7.16 -6.69 -10.70
CA ARG A 176 -8.35 -5.89 -10.37
C ARG A 176 -8.49 -4.66 -11.27
N ARG A 177 -7.41 -3.92 -11.50
CA ARG A 177 -7.43 -2.77 -12.44
C ARG A 177 -7.84 -3.20 -13.83
N LEU A 178 -7.27 -4.29 -14.34
CA LEU A 178 -7.62 -4.83 -15.66
C LEU A 178 -9.08 -5.28 -15.76
N LEU A 179 -9.68 -5.73 -14.66
CA LEU A 179 -11.11 -6.04 -14.61
C LEU A 179 -11.99 -4.79 -14.57
N GLU A 180 -11.57 -3.74 -13.87
CA GLU A 180 -12.26 -2.45 -13.85
C GLU A 180 -12.27 -1.78 -15.23
N PHE A 181 -11.15 -1.82 -15.96
CA PHE A 181 -11.09 -1.29 -17.33
C PHE A 181 -11.91 -2.05 -18.37
N LYS A 182 -12.32 -3.29 -18.06
CA LYS A 182 -13.15 -4.11 -18.95
C LYS A 182 -14.66 -3.93 -18.71
N LYS A 183 -15.04 -3.25 -17.64
CA LYS A 183 -16.44 -2.87 -17.37
C LYS A 183 -16.79 -1.60 -18.13
#